data_AF-A0A7X7VA44-F1
#
_entry.id   AF-A0A7X7VA44-F1
#
_cell.length_a   1.000
_cell.length_b   1.000
_cell.length_c   1.000
_cell.angle_alpha   90.00
_cell.angle_beta   90.00
_cell.angle_gamma   90.00
#
_symmetry.space_group_name_H-M   'P 1'
#
loop_
_entity.id
_entity.type
_entity.pdbx_description
1 polymer ?
#
loop_
_entity_poly.entity_id
_entity_poly.type
_entity_poly.pdbx_seq_one_letter_code
_entity_poly.pdbx_strand_id
1 'polypeptide(L)'
;MRGDFFAAWPLGELVHEGALAAIASGRSERVKRLKALIGNLADSDSGRHELHEQLDALVGVFGRPDVVVPKTLTAELAAARQAGHDYLAAIKALSAQTRQDGIDWLQGLIDERTARAAALVPSLGLFTRN
;
A
#
# COMPACT_ATOMS: atom_id res chain seq x y z
N MET A 1 -12.79 7.65 -2.35
CA MET A 1 -11.99 7.84 -3.57
C MET A 1 -12.29 6.79 -4.64
N ARG A 2 -11.89 5.51 -4.54
CA ARG A 2 -12.32 4.47 -5.51
C ARG A 2 -13.70 3.89 -5.20
N GLY A 3 -14.03 3.71 -3.91
CA GLY A 3 -15.35 3.26 -3.46
C GLY A 3 -16.49 4.14 -3.99
N ASP A 4 -16.27 5.45 -4.09
CA ASP A 4 -17.27 6.39 -4.61
C ASP A 4 -17.65 6.06 -6.06
N PHE A 5 -16.69 5.65 -6.90
CA PHE A 5 -16.99 5.22 -8.28
C PHE A 5 -17.76 3.89 -8.31
N PHE A 6 -17.45 2.95 -7.42
CA PHE A 6 -18.21 1.70 -7.29
C PHE A 6 -19.66 1.96 -6.90
N ALA A 7 -19.93 2.92 -6.01
CA ALA A 7 -21.29 3.25 -5.56
C ALA A 7 -22.24 3.73 -6.67
N ALA A 8 -21.73 4.04 -7.88
CA ALA A 8 -22.58 4.34 -9.03
C ALA A 8 -23.17 3.10 -9.72
N TRP A 9 -22.71 1.89 -9.40
CA TRP A 9 -23.11 0.66 -10.08
C TRP A 9 -24.03 -0.21 -9.21
N PRO A 10 -24.99 -0.94 -9.81
CA PRO A 10 -25.74 -1.96 -9.08
C PRO A 10 -24.79 -2.95 -8.40
N LEU A 11 -25.00 -3.20 -7.10
CA LEU A 11 -24.14 -4.04 -6.25
C LEU A 11 -22.69 -3.54 -6.10
N GLY A 12 -22.36 -2.33 -6.53
CA GLY A 12 -20.98 -1.85 -6.56
C GLY A 12 -20.34 -1.73 -5.18
N GLU A 13 -21.11 -1.38 -4.15
CA GLU A 13 -20.62 -1.37 -2.76
C GLU A 13 -20.16 -2.78 -2.31
N LEU A 14 -20.95 -3.82 -2.61
CA LEU A 14 -20.58 -5.21 -2.32
C LEU A 14 -19.33 -5.65 -3.11
N VAL A 15 -19.19 -5.20 -4.35
CA VAL A 15 -17.97 -5.45 -5.15
C VAL A 15 -16.75 -4.79 -4.51
N HIS A 16 -16.89 -3.54 -4.06
CA HIS A 16 -15.82 -2.81 -3.38
C HIS A 16 -15.43 -3.49 -2.06
N GLU A 17 -16.39 -3.88 -1.24
CA GLU A 17 -16.16 -4.63 0.00
C GLU A 17 -15.48 -5.97 -0.26
N GLY A 18 -15.99 -6.74 -1.23
CA GLY A 18 -15.39 -8.02 -1.64
C GLY A 18 -13.96 -7.86 -2.12
N ALA A 19 -13.66 -6.80 -2.90
CA ALA A 19 -12.31 -6.51 -3.35
C ALA A 19 -11.36 -6.16 -2.18
N LEU A 20 -11.83 -5.36 -1.21
CA LEU A 20 -11.05 -5.05 0.00
C LEU A 20 -10.81 -6.30 0.85
N ALA A 21 -11.82 -7.15 1.01
CA ALA A 21 -11.70 -8.42 1.72
C ALA A 21 -10.71 -9.38 1.03
N ALA A 22 -10.74 -9.47 -0.30
CA ALA A 22 -9.80 -10.28 -1.07
C ALA A 22 -8.35 -9.78 -0.90
N ILE A 23 -8.13 -8.47 -0.93
CA ILE A 23 -6.80 -7.88 -0.69
C ILE A 23 -6.33 -8.18 0.74
N ALA A 24 -7.20 -8.02 1.74
CA ALA A 24 -6.88 -8.31 3.14
C ALA A 24 -6.54 -9.79 3.35
N SER A 25 -7.33 -10.70 2.77
CA SER A 25 -7.09 -12.14 2.80
C SER A 25 -5.75 -12.51 2.15
N GLY A 26 -5.49 -12.02 0.94
CA GLY A 26 -4.22 -12.25 0.25
C GLY A 26 -3.00 -11.66 0.98
N ARG A 27 -3.16 -10.56 1.72
CA ARG A 27 -2.10 -10.05 2.62
C ARG A 27 -1.89 -10.99 3.80
N SER A 28 -2.97 -11.41 4.47
CA SER A 28 -2.90 -12.32 5.63
C SER A 28 -2.15 -13.61 5.29
N GLU A 29 -2.48 -14.23 4.16
CA GLU A 29 -1.83 -15.47 3.72
C GLU A 29 -0.34 -15.28 3.41
N ARG A 30 0.04 -14.17 2.75
CA ARG A 30 1.46 -13.87 2.49
C ARG A 30 2.24 -13.63 3.77
N VAL A 31 1.67 -12.90 4.72
CA VAL A 31 2.28 -12.67 6.04
C VAL A 31 2.44 -13.99 6.79
N LYS A 32 1.41 -14.84 6.83
CA LYS A 32 1.47 -16.17 7.45
C LYS A 32 2.60 -17.02 6.87
N ARG A 33 2.70 -17.09 5.55
CA ARG A 33 3.76 -17.83 4.84
C ARG A 33 5.15 -17.26 5.13
N LEU A 34 5.29 -15.93 5.14
CA LEU A 34 6.55 -15.26 5.48
C LEU A 34 6.99 -15.60 6.90
N LYS A 35 6.07 -15.52 7.88
CA LYS A 35 6.33 -15.89 9.27
C LYS A 35 6.76 -17.35 9.41
N ALA A 36 6.07 -18.26 8.73
CA ALA A 36 6.42 -19.68 8.75
C ALA A 36 7.80 -19.95 8.12
N LEU A 37 8.16 -19.25 7.04
CA LEU A 37 9.48 -19.37 6.42
C LEU A 37 10.58 -18.87 7.37
N ILE A 38 10.38 -17.70 7.97
CA ILE A 38 11.35 -17.10 8.90
C ILE A 38 11.51 -17.96 10.14
N GLY A 39 10.42 -18.46 10.73
CA GLY A 39 10.47 -19.34 11.90
C GLY A 39 11.27 -20.64 11.71
N ASN A 40 11.51 -21.06 10.46
CA ASN A 40 12.34 -22.22 10.12
C ASN A 40 13.80 -21.86 9.81
N LEU A 41 14.17 -20.59 9.79
CA LEU A 41 15.55 -20.16 9.55
C LEU A 41 16.39 -20.41 10.79
N ALA A 42 17.55 -21.05 10.61
CA ALA A 42 18.57 -21.12 11.64
C ALA A 42 19.05 -19.70 11.99
N ASP A 43 19.24 -19.45 13.28
CA ASP A 43 19.75 -18.18 13.78
C ASP A 43 21.28 -18.12 13.66
N SER A 44 21.76 -18.00 12.42
CA SER A 44 23.19 -18.18 12.06
C SER A 44 23.96 -16.88 11.87
N ASP A 45 23.27 -15.75 11.75
CA ASP A 45 23.87 -14.45 11.49
C ASP A 45 22.98 -13.32 12.05
N SER A 46 23.54 -12.12 12.21
CA SER A 46 22.84 -10.99 12.81
C SER A 46 21.59 -10.58 12.02
N GLY A 47 21.60 -10.74 10.69
CA GLY A 47 20.45 -10.43 9.85
C GLY A 47 19.27 -11.37 10.10
N ARG A 48 19.52 -12.67 10.25
CA ARG A 48 18.49 -13.65 10.62
C ARG A 48 17.99 -13.44 12.04
N HIS A 49 18.89 -13.13 12.98
CA HIS A 49 18.52 -12.83 14.36
C HIS A 49 17.57 -11.64 14.44
N GLU A 50 17.96 -10.51 13.81
CA GLU A 50 17.13 -9.30 13.72
C GLU A 50 15.78 -9.60 13.05
N LEU A 51 15.78 -10.40 11.98
CA LEU A 51 14.56 -10.74 11.26
C LEU A 51 13.58 -11.57 12.10
N HIS A 52 14.07 -12.47 12.96
CA HIS A 52 13.25 -13.21 13.92
C HIS A 52 12.65 -12.27 14.97
N GLU A 53 13.49 -11.46 15.61
CA GLU A 53 13.10 -10.55 16.69
C GLU A 53 12.12 -9.46 16.22
N GLN A 54 12.33 -8.91 15.01
CA GLN A 54 11.59 -7.76 14.50
C GLN A 54 10.48 -8.13 13.52
N LEU A 55 10.21 -9.42 13.31
CA LEU A 55 9.27 -9.91 12.29
C LEU A 55 7.90 -9.21 12.32
N ASP A 56 7.30 -9.13 13.50
CA ASP A 56 5.98 -8.53 13.66
C ASP A 56 5.99 -7.02 13.45
N ALA A 57 7.03 -6.34 13.94
CA ALA A 57 7.22 -4.92 13.71
C ALA A 57 7.41 -4.61 12.22
N LEU A 58 8.24 -5.42 11.54
CA LEU A 58 8.54 -5.30 10.11
C LEU A 58 7.29 -5.50 9.25
N VAL A 59 6.51 -6.54 9.52
CA VAL A 59 5.21 -6.76 8.84
C VAL A 59 4.22 -5.62 9.14
N GLY A 60 4.27 -5.08 10.36
CA GLY A 60 3.44 -3.96 10.82
C GLY A 60 3.65 -2.68 10.01
N VAL A 61 4.86 -2.44 9.50
CA VAL A 61 5.16 -1.28 8.63
C VAL A 61 4.28 -1.25 7.38
N PHE A 62 4.02 -2.42 6.78
CA PHE A 62 3.28 -2.55 5.51
C PHE A 62 1.77 -2.74 5.70
N GLY A 63 1.19 -1.93 6.59
CA GLY A 63 -0.25 -1.87 6.88
C GLY A 63 -1.02 -0.86 6.04
N ARG A 64 -2.24 -0.52 6.48
CA ARG A 64 -2.99 0.61 5.93
C ARG A 64 -2.25 1.91 6.32
N PRO A 65 -1.91 2.79 5.36
CA PRO A 65 -1.24 4.04 5.70
C PRO A 65 -2.21 4.98 6.40
N ASP A 66 -1.73 5.68 7.43
CA ASP A 66 -2.41 6.83 8.00
C ASP A 66 -1.84 8.11 7.39
N VAL A 67 -2.11 8.30 6.10
CA VAL A 67 -1.67 9.47 5.34
C VAL A 67 -2.84 10.09 4.60
N VAL A 68 -2.84 11.42 4.57
CA VAL A 68 -3.89 12.19 3.89
C VAL A 68 -3.61 12.18 2.39
N VAL A 69 -4.63 11.82 1.60
CA VAL A 69 -4.59 11.89 0.14
C VAL A 69 -4.50 13.36 -0.30
N PRO A 70 -3.70 13.70 -1.33
CA PRO A 70 -3.67 15.05 -1.88
C PRO A 70 -5.06 15.60 -2.20
N LYS A 71 -5.33 16.83 -1.75
CA LYS A 71 -6.64 17.48 -1.93
C LYS A 71 -6.96 17.70 -3.41
N THR A 72 -5.96 18.05 -4.21
CA THR A 72 -6.06 18.24 -5.68
C THR A 72 -6.53 16.97 -6.36
N LEU A 73 -5.90 15.84 -6.03
CA LEU A 73 -6.28 14.52 -6.52
C LEU A 73 -7.72 14.12 -6.12
N THR A 74 -8.09 14.37 -4.87
CA THR A 74 -9.45 14.07 -4.40
C THR A 74 -10.49 14.95 -5.10
N ALA A 75 -10.20 16.23 -5.29
CA ALA A 75 -11.09 17.19 -5.94
C ALA A 75 -11.31 16.88 -7.44
N GLU A 76 -10.24 16.61 -8.19
CA GLU A 76 -10.35 16.28 -9.62
C GLU A 76 -11.15 14.98 -9.85
N LEU A 77 -10.92 13.95 -9.04
CA LEU A 77 -11.70 12.72 -9.15
C LEU A 77 -13.17 12.89 -8.76
N ALA A 78 -13.46 13.71 -7.75
CA ALA A 78 -14.83 14.04 -7.38
C ALA A 78 -15.54 14.79 -8.52
N ALA A 79 -14.88 15.77 -9.13
CA ALA A 79 -15.41 16.50 -10.29
C ALA A 79 -15.65 15.58 -11.50
N ALA A 80 -14.70 14.71 -11.81
CA ALA A 80 -14.84 13.74 -12.90
C ALA A 80 -16.02 12.79 -12.68
N ARG A 81 -16.20 12.31 -11.44
CA ARG A 81 -17.37 11.50 -11.06
C ARG A 81 -18.68 12.27 -11.23
N GLN A 82 -18.75 13.53 -10.78
CA GLN A 82 -19.94 14.38 -10.93
C GLN A 82 -20.28 14.63 -12.39
N ALA A 83 -19.27 14.70 -13.26
CA ALA A 83 -19.43 14.78 -14.71
C ALA A 83 -19.78 13.43 -15.38
N GLY A 84 -19.93 12.35 -14.61
CA GLY A 84 -20.34 11.03 -15.10
C GLY A 84 -19.21 10.18 -15.70
N HIS A 85 -17.94 10.58 -15.54
CA HIS A 85 -16.83 9.76 -16.00
C HIS A 85 -16.69 8.49 -15.15
N ASP A 86 -16.40 7.36 -15.82
CA ASP A 86 -15.94 6.17 -15.12
C ASP A 86 -14.56 6.39 -14.48
N TYR A 87 -14.17 5.50 -13.57
CA TYR A 87 -12.92 5.61 -12.82
C TYR A 87 -11.69 5.66 -13.73
N LEU A 88 -11.65 4.88 -14.81
CA LEU A 88 -10.48 4.80 -15.68
C LEU A 88 -10.35 6.06 -16.53
N ALA A 89 -11.47 6.58 -17.05
CA ALA A 89 -11.52 7.87 -17.73
C ALA A 89 -11.08 9.01 -16.80
N ALA A 90 -11.58 9.03 -15.56
CA ALA A 90 -11.21 10.02 -14.55
C ALA A 90 -9.71 10.01 -14.25
N ILE A 91 -9.11 8.84 -14.04
CA ILE A 91 -7.66 8.70 -13.79
C ILE A 91 -6.83 9.14 -15.00
N LYS A 92 -7.25 8.79 -16.21
CA LYS A 92 -6.54 9.18 -17.44
C LYS A 92 -6.61 10.68 -17.70
N ALA A 93 -7.70 11.31 -17.30
CA ALA A 93 -7.97 12.74 -17.49
C ALA A 93 -7.34 13.65 -16.41
N LEU A 94 -6.70 13.09 -15.38
CA LEU A 94 -6.00 13.89 -14.37
C LEU A 94 -5.03 14.87 -15.01
N SER A 95 -5.03 16.10 -14.49
CA SER A 95 -4.06 17.10 -14.93
C SER A 95 -2.62 16.62 -14.70
N ALA A 96 -1.69 17.14 -15.49
CA ALA A 96 -0.28 16.78 -15.34
C ALA A 96 0.24 17.06 -13.92
N GLN A 97 -0.19 18.18 -13.34
CA GLN A 97 0.16 18.55 -11.97
C GLN A 97 -0.43 17.57 -10.96
N THR A 98 -1.74 17.31 -10.99
CA THR A 98 -2.38 16.38 -10.05
C THR A 98 -1.84 14.96 -10.17
N ARG A 99 -1.45 14.54 -11.38
CA ARG A 99 -0.75 13.27 -11.60
C ARG A 99 0.61 13.27 -10.90
N GLN A 100 1.40 14.33 -11.07
CA GLN A 100 2.71 14.46 -10.43
C GLN A 100 2.57 14.47 -8.91
N ASP A 101 1.66 15.26 -8.35
CA ASP A 101 1.37 15.30 -6.91
C ASP A 101 1.01 13.90 -6.38
N GLY A 102 0.20 13.15 -7.13
CA GLY A 102 -0.17 11.78 -6.78
C GLY A 102 1.01 10.80 -6.81
N ILE A 103 1.91 10.94 -7.78
CA ILE A 103 3.15 10.15 -7.87
C ILE A 103 4.05 10.46 -6.69
N ASP A 104 4.31 11.74 -6.42
CA ASP A 104 5.21 12.18 -5.34
C ASP A 104 4.68 11.73 -3.97
N TRP A 105 3.37 11.83 -3.77
CA TRP A 105 2.71 11.34 -2.56
C TRP A 105 2.86 9.82 -2.37
N LEU A 106 2.63 9.02 -3.41
CA LEU A 106 2.81 7.57 -3.35
C LEU A 106 4.27 7.18 -3.15
N GLN A 107 5.20 7.89 -3.79
CA GLN A 107 6.63 7.66 -3.63
C GLN A 107 7.06 7.96 -2.19
N GLY A 108 6.65 9.09 -1.62
CA GLY A 108 6.96 9.43 -0.22
C GLY A 108 6.44 8.38 0.78
N LEU A 109 5.27 7.78 0.51
CA LEU A 109 4.77 6.68 1.33
C LEU A 109 5.62 5.42 1.20
N ILE A 110 6.10 5.10 0.00
CA ILE A 110 7.00 3.96 -0.21
C ILE A 110 8.32 4.22 0.52
N ASP A 111 8.90 5.40 0.37
CA ASP A 111 10.19 5.78 0.95
C ASP A 111 10.15 5.73 2.49
N GLU A 112 9.09 6.25 3.13
CA GLU A 112 8.92 6.18 4.58
C GLU A 112 8.88 4.73 5.09
N ARG A 113 8.14 3.87 4.38
CA ARG A 113 7.98 2.46 4.77
C ARG A 113 9.24 1.66 4.58
N THR A 114 9.92 1.81 3.44
CA THR A 114 11.16 1.08 3.17
C THR A 114 12.26 1.54 4.12
N ALA A 115 12.35 2.84 4.44
CA ALA A 115 13.28 3.35 5.43
C ALA A 115 13.02 2.76 6.83
N ARG A 116 11.77 2.75 7.28
CA ARG A 116 11.41 2.13 8.58
C ARG A 116 11.66 0.63 8.62
N ALA A 117 11.35 -0.07 7.53
CA ALA A 117 11.63 -1.49 7.41
C ALA A 117 13.15 -1.77 7.47
N ALA A 118 13.97 -1.00 6.75
CA ALA A 118 15.42 -1.13 6.80
C ALA A 118 16.00 -0.83 8.20
N ALA A 119 15.44 0.14 8.91
CA ALA A 119 15.87 0.49 10.27
C ALA A 119 15.59 -0.61 11.31
N LEU A 120 14.59 -1.48 11.05
CA LEU A 120 14.28 -2.61 11.94
C LEU A 120 15.26 -3.77 11.76
N VAL A 121 15.79 -3.97 10.55
CA VAL A 121 16.66 -5.11 10.19
C VAL A 121 17.92 -4.63 9.46
N PRO A 122 18.74 -3.77 10.09
CA PRO A 122 19.87 -3.10 9.43
C PRO A 122 20.91 -4.08 8.87
N SER A 123 21.11 -5.24 9.52
CA SER A 123 22.08 -6.25 9.06
C SER A 123 21.70 -6.89 7.72
N LEU A 124 20.43 -6.78 7.28
CA LEU A 124 19.99 -7.29 5.98
C LEU A 124 20.29 -6.36 4.80
N GLY A 125 20.69 -5.11 5.05
CA GLY A 125 20.98 -4.14 3.97
C GLY A 125 19.79 -3.93 3.02
N LEU A 126 18.56 -3.95 3.53
CA LEU A 126 17.38 -3.84 2.69
C LEU A 126 17.31 -2.47 1.99
N PHE A 127 16.90 -2.49 0.72
CA PHE A 127 16.59 -1.30 -0.09
C PHE A 127 17.75 -0.33 -0.35
N THR A 128 18.99 -0.68 -0.02
CA THR A 128 20.16 0.05 -0.54
C THR A 128 20.24 -0.15 -2.05
N ARG A 129 20.30 0.95 -2.82
CA ARG A 129 20.65 0.89 -4.24
C ARG A 129 22.08 0.34 -4.36
N ASN A 130 22.25 -0.75 -5.11
CA ASN A 130 23.55 -1.14 -5.64
C ASN A 130 24.12 -0.04 -6.55
#